data_AF-A0AB35MVD6-F1
#
_entry.id   AF-A0AB35MVD6-F1
#
_cell.length_a   1.000
_cell.length_b   1.000
_cell.length_c   1.000
_cell.angle_alpha   90.00
_cell.angle_beta   90.00
_cell.angle_gamma   90.00
#
_symmetry.space_group_name_H-M   'P 1'
#
loop_
_entity.id
_entity.type
_entity.pdbx_description
1 polymer ?
#
loop_
_entity_poly.entity_id
_entity_poly.type
_entity_poly.pdbx_seq_one_letter_code
_entity_poly.pdbx_strand_id
1 'polypeptide(L)'
;MNKVLASIFITLFSISSSYAASCEENVDKVKIFYVNGMFTNYQKFGANKAHLMGFQKKYLKSDFELYPFVDGSYNNTEVFYQQFQQVALQKYEEAGPIEKEIIKKLLRGTVDAFNDQDSEVSKLLITKIFSELDRYVIVGDSDFSTAKVRLTSNLNQCARVILVGHSQGNFYSNGLLESLYNEYMHKDGSSISTYPMLSYMGIALPTSVAGGSVGVARPDLIGHITNDNDYIMSAVRNNIGAVPANYDASFNFSDWTGHGLTESYLIPSGQAAVISNHMKRIASNLVPPSLHKQVSVSSSAINSIGYSKISQVLDVEFSDNDVYRYEGVPENVWNNFQSASSKGKFFNINIKNSYSFTKLN
;
A
#
# COMPACT_ATOMS: atom_id res chain seq x y z
N MET A 1 -47.16 1.74 9.34
CA MET A 1 -46.03 0.79 9.30
C MET A 1 -45.50 0.49 7.89
N ASN A 2 -46.31 0.41 6.83
CA ASN A 2 -45.82 0.00 5.50
C ASN A 2 -44.96 1.02 4.71
N LYS A 3 -45.04 2.33 4.99
CA LYS A 3 -44.25 3.34 4.25
C LYS A 3 -42.79 3.46 4.73
N VAL A 4 -42.52 3.17 6.00
CA VAL A 4 -41.16 3.23 6.57
C VAL A 4 -40.33 2.02 6.13
N LEU A 5 -40.94 0.83 6.06
CA LEU A 5 -40.29 -0.37 5.52
C LEU A 5 -39.97 -0.24 4.03
N ALA A 6 -40.88 0.33 3.22
CA ALA A 6 -40.63 0.57 1.80
C ALA A 6 -39.49 1.57 1.55
N SER A 7 -39.42 2.66 2.33
CA SER A 7 -38.29 3.61 2.22
C SER A 7 -36.96 2.99 2.61
N ILE A 8 -36.90 2.18 3.68
CA ILE A 8 -35.67 1.47 4.10
C ILE A 8 -35.23 0.45 3.04
N PHE A 9 -36.17 -0.29 2.44
CA PHE A 9 -35.87 -1.23 1.35
C PHE A 9 -35.34 -0.53 0.09
N ILE A 10 -35.89 0.62 -0.29
CA ILE A 10 -35.45 1.38 -1.46
C ILE A 10 -34.05 1.98 -1.25
N THR A 11 -33.72 2.51 -0.06
CA THR A 11 -32.35 2.98 0.22
C THR A 11 -31.34 1.84 0.25
N LEU A 12 -31.66 0.70 0.89
CA LEU A 12 -30.77 -0.47 0.93
C LEU A 12 -30.48 -1.04 -0.48
N PHE A 13 -31.49 -1.12 -1.35
CA PHE A 13 -31.31 -1.57 -2.74
C PHE A 13 -30.53 -0.56 -3.61
N SER A 14 -30.65 0.73 -3.33
CA SER A 14 -29.93 1.79 -4.08
C SER A 14 -28.45 1.88 -3.67
N ILE A 15 -28.14 1.57 -2.41
CA ILE A 15 -26.76 1.54 -1.88
C ILE A 15 -26.03 0.27 -2.36
N SER A 16 -26.72 -0.87 -2.44
CA SER A 16 -26.15 -2.11 -2.95
C SER A 16 -25.87 -2.05 -4.46
N SER A 17 -26.75 -1.44 -5.25
CA SER A 17 -26.54 -1.28 -6.70
C SER A 17 -25.42 -0.30 -7.05
N SER A 18 -25.31 0.82 -6.33
CA SER A 18 -24.21 1.79 -6.52
C SER A 18 -22.84 1.25 -6.08
N TYR A 19 -22.80 0.38 -5.06
CA TYR A 19 -21.56 -0.29 -4.67
C TYR A 19 -21.16 -1.41 -5.63
N ALA A 20 -22.11 -2.25 -6.07
CA ALA A 20 -21.80 -3.28 -7.07
C ALA A 20 -21.24 -2.65 -8.35
N ALA A 21 -21.85 -1.55 -8.82
CA ALA A 21 -21.38 -0.78 -9.97
C ALA A 21 -20.00 -0.13 -9.72
N SER A 22 -19.75 0.44 -8.54
CA SER A 22 -18.43 1.01 -8.24
C SER A 22 -17.35 -0.05 -8.02
N CYS A 23 -17.72 -1.23 -7.51
CA CYS A 23 -16.79 -2.34 -7.34
C CYS A 23 -16.43 -2.97 -8.69
N GLU A 24 -17.40 -3.16 -9.59
CA GLU A 24 -17.17 -3.60 -10.97
C GLU A 24 -16.19 -2.67 -11.69
N GLU A 25 -16.36 -1.35 -11.55
CA GLU A 25 -15.48 -0.38 -12.20
C GLU A 25 -14.06 -0.30 -11.61
N ASN A 26 -13.88 -0.71 -10.35
CA ASN A 26 -12.65 -0.43 -9.60
C ASN A 26 -11.88 -1.67 -9.16
N VAL A 27 -12.48 -2.86 -9.20
CA VAL A 27 -11.87 -4.08 -8.69
C VAL A 27 -10.49 -4.26 -9.33
N ASP A 28 -10.39 -4.19 -10.65
CA ASP A 28 -9.15 -4.35 -11.42
C ASP A 28 -8.31 -3.08 -11.58
N LYS A 29 -8.61 -2.01 -10.83
CA LYS A 29 -7.78 -0.80 -10.78
C LYS A 29 -6.84 -0.82 -9.59
N VAL A 30 -5.56 -0.61 -9.86
CA VAL A 30 -4.52 -0.46 -8.82
C VAL A 30 -4.37 1.01 -8.42
N LYS A 31 -4.37 1.26 -7.11
CA LYS A 31 -4.20 2.57 -6.50
C LYS A 31 -2.96 2.58 -5.62
N ILE A 32 -2.11 3.59 -5.78
CA ILE A 32 -1.03 3.88 -4.83
C ILE A 32 -1.57 4.85 -3.77
N PHE A 33 -1.31 4.53 -2.50
CA PHE A 33 -1.55 5.42 -1.35
C PHE A 33 -0.22 5.73 -0.68
N TYR A 34 0.22 6.99 -0.73
CA TYR A 34 1.53 7.41 -0.24
C TYR A 34 1.47 8.01 1.18
N VAL A 35 2.41 7.61 2.04
CA VAL A 35 2.67 8.21 3.35
C VAL A 35 4.12 8.68 3.40
N ASN A 36 4.34 9.97 3.63
CA ASN A 36 5.67 10.56 3.65
C ASN A 36 6.45 10.27 4.93
N GLY A 37 7.78 10.32 4.81
CA GLY A 37 8.69 10.43 5.94
C GLY A 37 8.86 11.85 6.46
N MET A 38 9.75 11.98 7.44
CA MET A 38 10.13 13.27 8.05
C MET A 38 10.67 14.26 7.04
N PHE A 39 10.75 15.54 7.45
CA PHE A 39 11.36 16.64 6.68
C PHE A 39 10.73 16.84 5.30
N THR A 40 9.54 16.28 5.10
CA THR A 40 8.70 16.48 3.93
C THR A 40 7.65 17.51 4.33
N ASN A 41 7.69 18.70 3.74
CA ASN A 41 6.60 19.66 3.87
C ASN A 41 5.47 19.33 2.88
N TYR A 42 4.33 20.01 2.98
CA TYR A 42 3.17 19.75 2.11
C TYR A 42 3.49 19.89 0.61
N GLN A 43 4.34 20.84 0.22
CA GLN A 43 4.77 21.00 -1.18
C GLN A 43 5.61 19.81 -1.66
N LYS A 44 6.59 19.36 -0.88
CA LYS A 44 7.40 18.17 -1.17
C LYS A 44 6.55 16.91 -1.19
N PHE A 45 5.54 16.81 -0.31
CA PHE A 45 4.56 15.72 -0.34
C PHE A 45 3.80 15.67 -1.67
N GLY A 46 3.31 16.82 -2.14
CA GLY A 46 2.69 16.94 -3.47
C GLY A 46 3.63 16.55 -4.61
N ALA A 47 4.89 16.99 -4.57
CA ALA A 47 5.90 16.62 -5.56
C ALA A 47 6.18 15.11 -5.57
N ASN A 48 6.36 14.49 -4.40
CA ASN A 48 6.55 13.04 -4.26
C ASN A 48 5.37 12.26 -4.87
N LYS A 49 4.14 12.71 -4.64
CA LYS A 49 2.96 12.10 -5.29
C LYS A 49 3.00 12.24 -6.81
N ALA A 50 3.41 13.38 -7.34
CA ALA A 50 3.54 13.58 -8.78
C ALA A 50 4.63 12.67 -9.38
N HIS A 51 5.75 12.47 -8.68
CA HIS A 51 6.78 11.50 -9.10
C HIS A 51 6.29 10.06 -9.06
N LEU A 52 5.54 9.67 -8.02
CA LEU A 52 4.89 8.35 -7.96
C LEU A 52 3.85 8.17 -9.07
N MET A 53 3.13 9.24 -9.46
CA MET A 53 2.22 9.21 -10.61
C MET A 53 2.98 8.95 -11.92
N GLY A 54 4.12 9.63 -12.12
CA GLY A 54 5.00 9.38 -13.26
C GLY A 54 5.56 7.95 -13.25
N PHE A 55 5.96 7.47 -12.08
CA PHE A 55 6.46 6.11 -11.86
C PHE A 55 5.43 5.05 -12.26
N GLN A 56 4.20 5.11 -11.71
CA GLN A 56 3.18 4.11 -12.02
C GLN A 56 2.82 4.09 -13.51
N LYS A 57 2.78 5.27 -14.15
CA LYS A 57 2.50 5.39 -15.59
C LYS A 57 3.60 4.73 -16.42
N LYS A 58 4.86 4.84 -15.98
CA LYS A 58 6.02 4.28 -16.68
C LYS A 58 6.15 2.78 -16.48
N TYR A 59 5.98 2.28 -15.26
CA TYR A 59 6.36 0.91 -14.92
C TYR A 59 5.20 -0.06 -14.67
N LEU A 60 3.99 0.42 -14.35
CA LEU A 60 2.85 -0.43 -13.97
C LEU A 60 1.72 -0.44 -15.01
N LYS A 61 1.60 0.62 -15.83
CA LYS A 61 0.48 0.79 -16.77
C LYS A 61 0.37 -0.31 -17.84
N SER A 62 1.47 -0.98 -18.17
CA SER A 62 1.46 -2.12 -19.11
C SER A 62 0.71 -3.33 -18.55
N ASP A 63 0.68 -3.49 -17.23
CA ASP A 63 0.21 -4.70 -16.56
C ASP A 63 -1.15 -4.49 -15.89
N PHE A 64 -1.44 -3.26 -15.45
CA PHE A 64 -2.66 -2.95 -14.70
C PHE A 64 -3.35 -1.68 -15.21
N GLU A 65 -4.66 -1.66 -15.05
CA GLU A 65 -5.39 -0.41 -15.02
C GLU A 65 -5.05 0.35 -13.73
N LEU A 66 -4.77 1.64 -13.84
CA LEU A 66 -4.29 2.46 -12.73
C LEU A 66 -5.26 3.59 -12.45
N TYR A 67 -5.42 3.94 -11.18
CA TYR A 67 -6.04 5.22 -10.84
C TYR A 67 -5.20 6.38 -11.39
N PRO A 68 -5.84 7.43 -11.93
CA PRO A 68 -5.13 8.53 -12.56
C PRO A 68 -4.27 9.33 -11.57
N PHE A 69 -4.62 9.31 -10.28
CA PHE A 69 -3.92 10.03 -9.23
C PHE A 69 -3.44 9.08 -8.14
N VAL A 70 -2.24 9.35 -7.63
CA VAL A 70 -1.76 8.77 -6.37
C VAL A 70 -2.54 9.44 -5.23
N ASP A 71 -3.12 8.65 -4.33
CA ASP A 71 -3.69 9.16 -3.08
C ASP A 71 -2.60 9.17 -2.00
N GLY A 72 -2.91 9.69 -0.82
CA GLY A 72 -1.99 9.65 0.29
C GLY A 72 -2.42 10.50 1.46
N SER A 73 -1.75 10.30 2.58
CA SER A 73 -1.90 11.15 3.76
C SER A 73 -0.60 11.86 4.03
N TYR A 74 -0.70 13.18 4.21
CA TYR A 74 0.40 13.98 4.69
C TYR A 74 0.53 13.73 6.20
N ASN A 75 1.68 13.21 6.62
CA ASN A 75 2.02 13.09 8.03
C ASN A 75 2.74 14.37 8.46
N ASN A 76 2.06 15.25 9.19
CA ASN A 76 2.61 16.48 9.68
C ASN A 76 3.57 16.16 10.82
N THR A 77 4.85 16.38 10.57
CA THR A 77 5.95 15.85 11.39
C THR A 77 5.99 16.48 12.79
N GLU A 78 5.11 17.40 13.17
CA GLU A 78 5.24 18.28 14.33
C GLU A 78 5.45 17.56 15.66
N VAL A 79 4.75 16.47 15.98
CA VAL A 79 4.89 15.87 17.33
C VAL A 79 6.16 15.03 17.47
N PHE A 80 6.49 14.21 16.46
CA PHE A 80 7.79 13.52 16.43
C PHE A 80 8.95 14.51 16.27
N TYR A 81 8.79 15.54 15.45
CA TYR A 81 9.80 16.59 15.26
C TYR A 81 10.04 17.38 16.55
N GLN A 82 9.01 17.70 17.33
CA GLN A 82 9.16 18.36 18.63
C GLN A 82 9.99 17.49 19.59
N GLN A 83 9.73 16.19 19.64
CA GLN A 83 10.50 15.27 20.49
C GLN A 83 11.90 15.00 19.96
N PHE A 84 12.04 14.78 18.65
CA PHE A 84 13.33 14.69 17.97
C PHE A 84 14.16 15.94 18.18
N GLN A 85 13.56 17.12 18.05
CA GLN A 85 14.19 18.41 18.28
C GLN A 85 14.58 18.57 19.74
N GLN A 86 13.73 18.15 20.68
CA GLN A 86 14.05 18.18 22.10
C GLN A 86 15.27 17.29 22.42
N VAL A 87 15.25 16.03 21.96
CA VAL A 87 16.36 15.09 22.14
C VAL A 87 17.62 15.62 21.46
N ALA A 88 17.52 16.11 20.22
CA ALA A 88 18.63 16.67 19.48
C ALA A 88 19.20 17.92 20.16
N LEU A 89 18.37 18.83 20.70
CA LEU A 89 18.83 20.01 21.44
C LEU A 89 19.53 19.62 22.76
N GLN A 90 19.03 18.62 23.48
CA GLN A 90 19.72 18.09 24.66
C GLN A 90 21.08 17.49 24.29
N LYS A 91 21.15 16.68 23.23
CA LYS A 91 22.43 16.17 22.73
C LYS A 91 23.33 17.28 22.21
N TYR A 92 22.76 18.37 21.67
CA TYR A 92 23.51 19.53 21.21
C TYR A 92 24.18 20.27 22.37
N GLU A 93 23.52 20.40 23.51
CA GLU A 93 24.11 21.01 24.70
C GLU A 93 25.27 20.16 25.26
N GLU A 94 25.11 18.83 25.25
CA GLU A 94 26.11 17.84 25.72
C GLU A 94 27.27 17.63 24.73
N ALA A 95 27.14 18.08 23.47
CA ALA A 95 28.02 17.73 22.37
C ALA A 95 29.33 18.55 22.28
N GLY A 96 30.38 17.92 21.74
CA GLY A 96 31.61 18.59 21.31
C GLY A 96 31.43 19.41 20.02
N PRO A 97 32.46 20.14 19.55
CA PRO A 97 32.35 21.07 18.42
C PRO A 97 31.93 20.40 17.11
N ILE A 98 32.41 19.18 16.86
CA ILE A 98 32.09 18.41 15.64
C ILE A 98 30.65 17.90 15.71
N GLU A 99 30.26 17.33 16.86
CA GLU A 99 28.89 16.83 17.10
C GLU A 99 27.84 17.96 17.02
N LYS A 100 28.18 19.16 17.50
CA LYS A 100 27.30 20.34 17.42
C LYS A 100 26.99 20.75 16.00
N GLU A 101 27.98 20.74 15.11
CA GLU A 101 27.75 21.04 13.70
C GLU A 101 26.91 19.97 13.01
N ILE A 102 27.06 18.71 13.39
CA ILE A 102 26.24 17.60 12.90
C ILE A 102 24.78 17.77 13.32
N ILE A 103 24.53 18.08 14.60
CA ILE A 103 23.16 18.27 15.10
C ILE A 103 22.51 19.52 14.48
N LYS A 104 23.27 20.61 14.27
CA LYS A 104 22.75 21.79 13.56
C LYS A 104 22.31 21.46 12.14
N LYS A 105 23.10 20.68 11.39
CA LYS A 105 22.75 20.24 10.03
C LYS A 105 21.49 19.36 10.05
N LEU A 106 21.42 18.43 11.01
CA LEU A 106 20.28 17.55 11.24
C LEU A 106 18.98 18.33 11.54
N LEU A 107 19.04 19.31 12.46
CA LEU A 107 17.92 20.16 12.86
C LEU A 107 17.47 21.14 11.75
N ARG A 108 18.37 21.52 10.84
CA ARG A 108 18.08 22.42 9.71
C ARG A 108 17.50 21.69 8.49
N GLY A 109 17.43 20.36 8.52
CA GLY A 109 16.88 19.56 7.42
C GLY A 109 17.75 19.58 6.15
N THR A 110 18.96 20.10 6.24
CA THR A 110 19.99 20.10 5.19
C THR A 110 20.89 18.91 5.45
N VAL A 111 20.46 17.74 5.00
CA VAL A 111 21.30 16.53 5.06
C VAL A 111 22.46 16.65 4.07
N ASP A 112 22.37 17.54 3.06
CA ASP A 112 23.30 17.75 1.95
C ASP A 112 24.75 18.18 2.30
N ALA A 113 25.14 18.21 3.58
CA ALA A 113 26.40 18.78 4.04
C ALA A 113 27.33 17.85 4.84
N PHE A 114 27.13 16.53 4.89
CA PHE A 114 28.11 15.62 5.51
C PHE A 114 29.10 15.11 4.46
N ASN A 115 30.39 15.37 4.64
CA ASN A 115 31.43 14.84 3.76
C ASN A 115 31.89 13.45 4.24
N ASP A 116 32.50 12.66 3.36
CA ASP A 116 32.97 11.27 3.63
C ASP A 116 33.91 11.11 4.85
N GLN A 117 34.52 12.20 5.33
CA GLN A 117 35.37 12.21 6.54
C GLN A 117 34.59 12.25 7.86
N ASP A 118 33.28 12.57 7.85
CA ASP A 118 32.45 12.74 9.06
C ASP A 118 31.78 11.43 9.54
N SER A 119 32.16 10.28 8.96
CA SER A 119 31.43 9.02 8.94
C SER A 119 31.03 8.44 10.31
N GLU A 120 31.95 8.33 11.27
CA GLU A 120 31.65 7.56 12.50
C GLU A 120 31.02 8.40 13.61
N VAL A 121 31.46 9.64 13.79
CA VAL A 121 30.90 10.57 14.78
C VAL A 121 29.47 10.97 14.40
N SER A 122 29.22 11.21 13.12
CA SER A 122 27.87 11.51 12.63
C SER A 122 26.93 10.34 12.83
N LYS A 123 27.38 9.12 12.50
CA LYS A 123 26.61 7.89 12.74
C LYS A 123 26.28 7.71 14.23
N LEU A 124 27.28 7.80 15.12
CA LEU A 124 27.14 7.65 16.58
C LEU A 124 26.20 8.68 17.21
N LEU A 125 26.20 9.90 16.70
CA LEU A 125 25.36 10.96 17.24
C LEU A 125 23.92 10.84 16.77
N ILE A 126 23.73 10.51 15.49
CA ILE A 126 22.43 10.13 14.93
C ILE A 126 21.90 8.92 15.71
N THR A 127 22.73 7.93 16.05
CA THR A 127 22.36 6.80 16.94
C THR A 127 21.65 7.25 18.19
N LYS A 128 22.32 8.12 18.93
CA LYS A 128 21.96 8.50 20.28
C LYS A 128 20.71 9.38 20.28
N ILE A 129 20.48 10.10 19.18
CA ILE A 129 19.27 10.90 19.00
C ILE A 129 18.09 9.98 18.66
N PHE A 130 18.27 9.04 17.74
CA PHE A 130 17.19 8.15 17.30
C PHE A 130 16.79 7.11 18.36
N SER A 131 17.74 6.58 19.15
CA SER A 131 17.45 5.59 20.21
C SER A 131 16.60 6.13 21.36
N GLU A 132 16.59 7.44 21.58
CA GLU A 132 15.79 8.10 22.62
C GLU A 132 14.34 8.37 22.15
N LEU A 133 14.04 8.12 20.87
CA LEU A 133 12.74 8.39 20.24
C LEU A 133 11.86 7.14 20.09
N ASP A 134 12.41 5.94 20.29
CA ASP A 134 11.77 4.64 20.06
C ASP A 134 10.56 4.32 20.96
N ARG A 135 10.10 5.25 21.80
CA ARG A 135 8.92 5.07 22.66
C ARG A 135 7.63 5.69 22.10
N TYR A 136 7.62 6.09 20.83
CA TYR A 136 6.50 6.84 20.28
C TYR A 136 5.31 5.96 19.86
N VAL A 137 4.18 6.12 20.56
CA VAL A 137 2.92 5.45 20.23
C VAL A 137 2.23 6.23 19.11
N ILE A 138 2.27 5.68 17.90
CA ILE A 138 1.63 6.24 16.69
C ILE A 138 0.09 6.16 16.76
N VAL A 139 -0.43 5.25 17.59
CA VAL A 139 -1.87 5.01 17.77
C VAL A 139 -2.46 6.13 18.63
N GLY A 140 -3.31 6.97 18.03
CA GLY A 140 -3.94 8.15 18.67
C GLY A 140 -3.56 9.48 18.02
N ASP A 141 -2.65 9.46 17.06
CA ASP A 141 -2.26 10.61 16.26
C ASP A 141 -3.36 11.01 15.25
N SER A 142 -3.57 12.32 15.07
CA SER A 142 -4.59 12.86 14.16
C SER A 142 -4.31 12.53 12.70
N ASP A 143 -3.04 12.53 12.29
CA ASP A 143 -2.62 12.23 10.92
C ASP A 143 -2.72 10.75 10.64
N PHE A 144 -2.40 9.89 11.62
CA PHE A 144 -2.66 8.46 11.54
C PHE A 144 -4.15 8.17 11.33
N SER A 145 -5.01 8.80 12.15
CA SER A 145 -6.48 8.64 12.06
C SER A 145 -7.01 9.10 10.72
N THR A 146 -6.48 10.23 10.21
CA THR A 146 -6.82 10.77 8.88
C THR A 146 -6.39 9.82 7.77
N ALA A 147 -5.16 9.29 7.85
CA ALA A 147 -4.65 8.31 6.89
C ALA A 147 -5.52 7.05 6.86
N LYS A 148 -5.88 6.53 8.03
CA LYS A 148 -6.75 5.35 8.18
C LYS A 148 -8.11 5.57 7.53
N VAL A 149 -8.77 6.70 7.79
CA VAL A 149 -10.08 7.03 7.18
C VAL A 149 -9.99 7.08 5.65
N ARG A 150 -8.96 7.75 5.11
CA ARG A 150 -8.77 7.84 3.65
C ARG A 150 -8.46 6.49 3.03
N LEU A 151 -7.61 5.69 3.66
CA LEU A 151 -7.26 4.35 3.20
C LEU A 151 -8.47 3.41 3.22
N THR A 152 -9.26 3.44 4.30
CA THR A 152 -10.56 2.74 4.39
C THR A 152 -11.53 3.17 3.29
N SER A 153 -11.59 4.47 2.97
CA SER A 153 -12.43 4.97 1.88
C SER A 153 -12.02 4.40 0.51
N ASN A 154 -10.71 4.20 0.27
CA ASN A 154 -10.23 3.56 -0.95
C ASN A 154 -10.62 2.07 -1.01
N LEU A 155 -10.48 1.34 0.10
CA LEU A 155 -10.91 -0.07 0.17
C LEU A 155 -12.42 -0.21 -0.02
N ASN A 156 -13.21 0.71 0.53
CA ASN A 156 -14.68 0.76 0.34
C ASN A 156 -15.13 1.03 -1.10
N GLN A 157 -14.21 1.43 -1.98
CA GLN A 157 -14.43 1.57 -3.43
C GLN A 157 -13.96 0.32 -4.19
N CYS A 158 -13.62 -0.79 -3.51
CA CYS A 158 -13.00 -1.99 -4.06
C CYS A 158 -11.68 -1.74 -4.79
N ALA A 159 -10.96 -0.66 -4.48
CA ALA A 159 -9.65 -0.43 -5.08
C ALA A 159 -8.63 -1.44 -4.55
N ARG A 160 -7.76 -1.94 -5.44
CA ARG A 160 -6.53 -2.65 -5.05
C ARG A 160 -5.50 -1.63 -4.60
N VAL A 161 -5.20 -1.56 -3.31
CA VAL A 161 -4.34 -0.51 -2.77
C VAL A 161 -2.93 -1.04 -2.49
N ILE A 162 -1.93 -0.32 -3.02
CA ILE A 162 -0.53 -0.44 -2.62
C ILE A 162 -0.22 0.74 -1.70
N LEU A 163 -0.07 0.45 -0.41
CA LEU A 163 0.40 1.42 0.58
C LEU A 163 1.91 1.61 0.43
N VAL A 164 2.34 2.82 0.07
CA VAL A 164 3.75 3.16 -0.11
C VAL A 164 4.20 4.03 1.05
N GLY A 165 5.13 3.50 1.83
CA GLY A 165 5.84 4.27 2.86
C GLY A 165 7.24 4.63 2.41
N HIS A 166 7.70 5.82 2.76
CA HIS A 166 9.10 6.23 2.57
C HIS A 166 9.71 6.68 3.89
N SER A 167 10.93 6.24 4.18
CA SER A 167 11.67 6.63 5.39
C SER A 167 10.82 6.40 6.65
N GLN A 168 10.70 7.38 7.55
CA GLN A 168 9.86 7.29 8.74
C GLN A 168 8.37 6.99 8.45
N GLY A 169 7.85 7.37 7.27
CA GLY A 169 6.44 7.12 6.89
C GLY A 169 6.08 5.64 6.88
N ASN A 170 7.09 4.76 6.85
CA ASN A 170 6.91 3.33 7.00
C ASN A 170 6.44 2.88 8.39
N PHE A 171 6.74 3.61 9.47
CA PHE A 171 6.18 3.28 10.79
C PHE A 171 4.66 3.47 10.81
N TYR A 172 4.19 4.61 10.27
CA TYR A 172 2.76 4.85 10.07
C TYR A 172 2.14 3.83 9.12
N SER A 173 2.85 3.49 8.03
CA SER A 173 2.36 2.51 7.06
C SER A 173 2.22 1.10 7.65
N ASN A 174 3.19 0.65 8.47
CA ASN A 174 3.07 -0.60 9.22
C ASN A 174 1.85 -0.57 10.16
N GLY A 175 1.67 0.49 10.93
CA GLY A 175 0.53 0.62 11.84
C GLY A 175 -0.82 0.68 11.10
N LEU A 176 -0.88 1.34 9.95
CA LEU A 176 -2.08 1.40 9.09
C LEU A 176 -2.41 0.02 8.52
N LEU A 177 -1.41 -0.70 8.04
CA LEU A 177 -1.56 -2.05 7.52
C LEU A 177 -2.09 -2.98 8.61
N GLU A 178 -1.46 -2.99 9.79
CA GLU A 178 -1.85 -3.85 10.91
C GLU A 178 -3.25 -3.52 11.43
N SER A 179 -3.56 -2.24 11.62
CA SER A 179 -4.88 -1.80 12.06
C SER A 179 -5.98 -2.19 11.07
N LEU A 180 -5.75 -2.03 9.76
CA LEU A 180 -6.75 -2.40 8.76
C LEU A 180 -6.90 -3.91 8.61
N TYR A 181 -5.82 -4.69 8.70
CA TYR A 181 -5.93 -6.16 8.66
C TYR A 181 -6.68 -6.73 9.87
N ASN A 182 -6.64 -6.04 11.01
CA ASN A 182 -7.36 -6.43 12.21
C ASN A 182 -8.82 -5.95 12.24
N GLU A 183 -9.12 -4.77 11.68
CA GLU A 183 -10.39 -4.09 11.91
C GLU A 183 -11.26 -3.92 10.66
N TYR A 184 -10.69 -3.93 9.46
CA TYR A 184 -11.44 -3.68 8.23
C TYR A 184 -12.22 -4.92 7.78
N MET A 185 -13.50 -4.70 7.50
CA MET A 185 -14.41 -5.66 6.89
C MET A 185 -14.88 -5.11 5.54
N HIS A 186 -14.86 -5.96 4.53
CA HIS A 186 -15.49 -5.68 3.24
C HIS A 186 -17.00 -5.52 3.42
N LYS A 187 -17.67 -4.90 2.43
CA LYS A 187 -19.12 -4.65 2.54
C LYS A 187 -19.97 -5.92 2.57
N ASP A 188 -19.44 -7.04 2.07
CA ASP A 188 -20.08 -8.35 2.17
C ASP A 188 -19.86 -9.03 3.54
N GLY A 189 -19.15 -8.37 4.47
CA GLY A 189 -18.84 -8.88 5.79
C GLY A 189 -17.65 -9.84 5.82
N SER A 190 -16.91 -10.00 4.72
CA SER A 190 -15.67 -10.77 4.72
C SER A 190 -14.49 -9.95 5.26
N SER A 191 -13.53 -10.62 5.91
CA SER A 191 -12.31 -9.98 6.41
C SER A 191 -11.32 -9.73 5.27
N ILE A 192 -10.57 -8.63 5.35
CA ILE A 192 -9.44 -8.36 4.45
C ILE A 192 -8.32 -9.41 4.56
N SER A 193 -8.22 -10.12 5.68
CA SER A 193 -7.26 -11.21 5.81
C SER A 193 -7.58 -12.38 4.87
N THR A 194 -8.87 -12.63 4.61
CA THR A 194 -9.36 -13.64 3.66
C THR A 194 -9.26 -13.14 2.23
N TYR A 195 -9.69 -11.90 1.97
CA TYR A 195 -9.68 -11.27 0.65
C TYR A 195 -8.83 -9.99 0.68
N PRO A 196 -7.50 -10.10 0.56
CA PRO A 196 -6.60 -8.97 0.69
C PRO A 196 -6.76 -8.01 -0.50
N MET A 197 -7.15 -6.76 -0.19
CA MET A 197 -7.18 -5.65 -1.15
C MET A 197 -6.22 -4.51 -0.76
N LEU A 198 -5.40 -4.75 0.27
CA LEU A 198 -4.35 -3.83 0.75
C LEU A 198 -3.00 -4.57 0.79
N SER A 199 -2.01 -3.99 0.13
CA SER A 199 -0.61 -4.45 0.13
C SER A 199 0.32 -3.32 0.57
N TYR A 200 1.60 -3.62 0.74
CA TYR A 200 2.57 -2.65 1.25
C TYR A 200 3.89 -2.69 0.47
N MET A 201 4.42 -1.50 0.16
CA MET A 201 5.73 -1.28 -0.43
C MET A 201 6.51 -0.26 0.43
N GLY A 202 7.51 -0.75 1.16
CA GLY A 202 8.39 0.07 1.98
C GLY A 202 9.64 0.54 1.23
N ILE A 203 9.90 1.84 1.21
CA ILE A 203 11.11 2.42 0.59
C ILE A 203 11.95 3.09 1.68
N ALA A 204 13.24 2.79 1.75
CA ALA A 204 14.15 3.24 2.80
C ALA A 204 13.57 2.91 4.20
N LEU A 205 13.54 1.63 4.56
CA LEU A 205 12.64 1.11 5.59
C LEU A 205 13.31 1.06 6.99
N PRO A 206 12.90 1.90 7.96
CA PRO A 206 13.47 1.93 9.31
C PRO A 206 12.87 0.93 10.28
N THR A 207 11.84 0.19 9.88
CA THR A 207 11.19 -0.78 10.77
C THR A 207 12.02 -2.06 10.84
N SER A 208 11.93 -2.79 11.95
CA SER A 208 12.61 -4.10 12.09
C SER A 208 11.98 -5.18 11.20
N VAL A 209 10.72 -4.98 10.79
CA VAL A 209 9.97 -5.91 9.95
C VAL A 209 9.12 -5.13 8.95
N ALA A 210 9.31 -5.40 7.67
CA ALA A 210 8.48 -4.83 6.61
C ALA A 210 7.03 -5.30 6.75
N GLY A 211 6.09 -4.38 6.93
CA GLY A 211 4.68 -4.69 7.11
C GLY A 211 4.30 -5.27 8.48
N GLY A 212 5.22 -5.30 9.45
CA GLY A 212 4.92 -5.78 10.81
C GLY A 212 4.44 -7.23 10.85
N SER A 213 3.48 -7.53 11.73
CA SER A 213 2.89 -8.87 11.87
C SER A 213 2.22 -9.37 10.58
N VAL A 214 1.52 -8.47 9.86
CA VAL A 214 0.91 -8.76 8.55
C VAL A 214 1.98 -9.18 7.56
N GLY A 215 3.13 -8.52 7.55
CA GLY A 215 4.21 -8.85 6.63
C GLY A 215 4.89 -10.19 6.90
N VAL A 216 4.95 -10.61 8.17
CA VAL A 216 5.40 -11.97 8.54
C VAL A 216 4.39 -13.01 8.06
N ALA A 217 3.09 -12.75 8.23
CA ALA A 217 2.04 -13.68 7.85
C ALA A 217 1.81 -13.74 6.33
N ARG A 218 2.02 -12.62 5.62
CA ARG A 218 1.71 -12.41 4.20
C ARG A 218 2.86 -11.76 3.44
N PRO A 219 4.05 -12.38 3.37
CA PRO A 219 5.20 -11.83 2.64
C PRO A 219 4.91 -11.67 1.13
N ASP A 220 3.93 -12.42 0.61
CA ASP A 220 3.42 -12.31 -0.76
C ASP A 220 2.79 -10.94 -1.07
N LEU A 221 2.39 -10.17 -0.05
CA LEU A 221 1.79 -8.83 -0.15
C LEU A 221 2.74 -7.70 0.22
N ILE A 222 3.99 -8.02 0.58
CA ILE A 222 4.98 -7.04 1.02
C ILE A 222 6.13 -6.95 0.02
N GLY A 223 6.48 -5.72 -0.35
CA GLY A 223 7.74 -5.38 -0.97
C GLY A 223 8.51 -4.38 -0.12
N HIS A 224 9.84 -4.42 -0.18
CA HIS A 224 10.63 -3.32 0.32
C HIS A 224 11.95 -3.19 -0.42
N ILE A 225 12.47 -1.97 -0.44
CA ILE A 225 13.80 -1.67 -0.95
C ILE A 225 14.50 -0.70 -0.01
N THR A 226 15.78 -0.93 0.23
CA THR A 226 16.66 0.02 0.91
C THR A 226 18.05 -0.12 0.30
N ASN A 227 18.58 0.98 -0.22
CA ASN A 227 19.91 1.02 -0.81
C ASN A 227 20.96 0.77 0.29
N ASP A 228 22.04 0.09 -0.05
CA ASP A 228 23.19 -0.11 0.82
C ASP A 228 24.00 1.17 1.05
N ASN A 229 24.00 2.07 0.06
CA ASN A 229 24.53 3.43 0.14
C ASN A 229 23.55 4.46 0.74
N ASP A 230 22.39 4.04 1.25
CA ASP A 230 21.49 4.91 2.00
C ASP A 230 22.10 5.19 3.38
N TYR A 231 22.79 6.32 3.51
CA TYR A 231 23.54 6.69 4.70
C TYR A 231 22.63 6.95 5.91
N ILE A 232 21.43 7.49 5.68
CA ILE A 232 20.43 7.70 6.73
C ILE A 232 19.98 6.34 7.27
N MET A 233 19.67 5.41 6.37
CA MET A 233 19.24 4.08 6.78
C MET A 233 20.36 3.23 7.37
N SER A 234 21.61 3.44 6.92
CA SER A 234 22.79 2.83 7.54
C SER A 234 22.94 3.27 9.00
N ALA A 235 22.78 4.57 9.27
CA ALA A 235 22.74 5.08 10.63
C ALA A 235 21.58 4.43 11.40
N VAL A 236 20.33 4.51 10.93
CA VAL A 236 19.18 3.92 11.64
C VAL A 236 19.41 2.43 11.97
N ARG A 237 19.86 1.62 11.01
CA ARG A 237 20.12 0.17 11.19
C ARG A 237 21.13 -0.12 12.29
N ASN A 238 22.25 0.59 12.32
CA ASN A 238 23.33 0.32 13.27
C ASN A 238 22.97 0.68 14.72
N ASN A 239 21.83 1.31 14.91
CA ASN A 239 21.54 2.11 16.10
C ASN A 239 20.30 1.64 16.85
N ILE A 240 19.19 1.54 16.13
CA ILE A 240 17.90 1.09 16.68
C ILE A 240 17.42 -0.21 16.04
N GLY A 241 18.17 -0.72 15.06
CA GLY A 241 17.80 -1.89 14.29
C GLY A 241 16.74 -1.57 13.24
N ALA A 242 16.98 -2.02 12.02
CA ALA A 242 16.01 -1.97 10.94
C ALA A 242 16.27 -3.13 9.98
N VAL A 243 15.35 -3.37 9.05
CA VAL A 243 15.58 -4.37 7.99
C VAL A 243 16.91 -4.08 7.26
N PRO A 244 17.70 -5.11 6.90
CA PRO A 244 18.93 -4.92 6.15
C PRO A 244 18.70 -4.17 4.84
N ALA A 245 19.72 -3.43 4.39
CA ALA A 245 19.76 -2.99 3.00
C ALA A 245 19.71 -4.21 2.07
N ASN A 246 18.96 -4.10 0.99
CA ASN A 246 18.69 -5.20 0.08
C ASN A 246 18.85 -4.80 -1.39
N TYR A 247 19.55 -3.70 -1.65
CA TYR A 247 19.86 -3.24 -2.99
C TYR A 247 21.25 -2.60 -3.01
N ASP A 248 22.12 -3.13 -3.89
CA ASP A 248 23.45 -2.59 -4.19
C ASP A 248 23.31 -1.39 -5.12
N ALA A 249 23.44 -0.18 -4.57
CA ALA A 249 23.22 1.06 -5.28
C ALA A 249 24.54 1.71 -5.69
N SER A 250 24.64 2.05 -6.97
CA SER A 250 25.68 2.98 -7.43
C SER A 250 25.50 4.36 -6.80
N PHE A 251 26.62 5.02 -6.51
CA PHE A 251 26.62 6.38 -5.99
C PHE A 251 25.88 7.34 -6.94
N ASN A 252 25.09 8.24 -6.37
CA ASN A 252 24.29 9.21 -7.10
C ASN A 252 24.65 10.63 -6.68
N PHE A 253 25.17 11.44 -7.61
CA PHE A 253 25.51 12.84 -7.33
C PHE A 253 24.27 13.73 -7.07
N SER A 254 23.10 13.36 -7.58
CA SER A 254 21.86 14.12 -7.38
C SER A 254 21.25 13.92 -5.99
N ASP A 255 21.64 12.85 -5.31
CA ASP A 255 21.34 12.60 -3.90
C ASP A 255 22.43 11.69 -3.33
N TRP A 256 23.47 12.32 -2.81
CA TRP A 256 24.62 11.60 -2.27
C TRP A 256 24.26 10.84 -0.97
N THR A 257 23.14 11.18 -0.32
CA THR A 257 22.69 10.49 0.90
C THR A 257 22.11 9.11 0.60
N GLY A 258 21.73 8.86 -0.66
CA GLY A 258 21.09 7.61 -1.09
C GLY A 258 19.65 7.43 -0.57
N HIS A 259 19.04 8.46 0.03
CA HIS A 259 17.84 8.33 0.87
C HIS A 259 16.55 8.92 0.26
N GLY A 260 16.67 9.99 -0.53
CA GLY A 260 15.54 10.71 -1.11
C GLY A 260 14.66 9.81 -1.97
N LEU A 261 13.34 9.88 -1.77
CA LEU A 261 12.39 9.02 -2.48
C LEU A 261 12.58 9.10 -4.00
N THR A 262 12.66 10.31 -4.54
CA THR A 262 12.67 10.50 -5.99
C THR A 262 14.05 10.21 -6.58
N GLU A 263 15.06 10.92 -6.11
CA GLU A 263 16.41 10.93 -6.65
C GLU A 263 17.12 9.59 -6.44
N SER A 264 16.90 8.93 -5.30
CA SER A 264 17.59 7.67 -4.96
C SER A 264 16.82 6.40 -5.25
N TYR A 265 15.48 6.46 -5.39
CA TYR A 265 14.66 5.26 -5.54
C TYR A 265 13.76 5.25 -6.78
N LEU A 266 13.12 6.37 -7.16
CA LEU A 266 12.17 6.37 -8.28
C LEU A 266 12.79 6.71 -9.65
N ILE A 267 13.82 7.56 -9.68
CA ILE A 267 14.51 7.95 -10.93
C ILE A 267 15.51 6.87 -11.39
N PRO A 268 16.41 6.34 -10.53
CA PRO A 268 17.39 5.34 -10.94
C PRO A 268 16.71 4.07 -11.45
N SER A 269 17.07 3.65 -12.66
CA SER A 269 16.34 2.57 -13.36
C SER A 269 16.36 1.23 -12.64
N GLY A 270 17.44 0.91 -11.92
CA GLY A 270 17.57 -0.36 -11.20
C GLY A 270 16.67 -0.43 -9.96
N GLN A 271 16.71 0.57 -9.08
CA GLN A 271 15.80 0.69 -7.94
C GLN A 271 14.35 0.74 -8.41
N ALA A 272 14.07 1.55 -9.44
CA ALA A 272 12.74 1.67 -10.01
C ALA A 272 12.21 0.33 -10.56
N ALA A 273 13.08 -0.45 -11.21
CA ALA A 273 12.74 -1.80 -11.66
C ALA A 273 12.41 -2.72 -10.47
N VAL A 274 13.23 -2.72 -9.41
CA VAL A 274 12.97 -3.52 -8.20
C VAL A 274 11.65 -3.13 -7.54
N ILE A 275 11.40 -1.83 -7.33
CA ILE A 275 10.15 -1.32 -6.79
C ILE A 275 8.97 -1.76 -7.66
N SER A 276 9.08 -1.62 -8.98
CA SER A 276 7.99 -1.99 -9.89
C SER A 276 7.73 -3.50 -9.90
N ASN A 277 8.76 -4.34 -9.83
CA ASN A 277 8.61 -5.79 -9.77
C ASN A 277 7.92 -6.22 -8.47
N HIS A 278 8.28 -5.59 -7.35
CA HIS A 278 7.54 -5.78 -6.10
C HIS A 278 6.09 -5.35 -6.23
N MET A 279 5.83 -4.13 -6.72
CA MET A 279 4.47 -3.60 -6.90
C MET A 279 3.60 -4.47 -7.83
N LYS A 280 4.18 -5.02 -8.90
CA LYS A 280 3.48 -5.96 -9.79
C LYS A 280 3.12 -7.25 -9.07
N ARG A 281 4.09 -7.87 -8.40
CA ARG A 281 3.86 -9.09 -7.62
C ARG A 281 2.76 -8.88 -6.58
N ILE A 282 2.87 -7.85 -5.75
CA ILE A 282 1.91 -7.63 -4.66
C ILE A 282 0.52 -7.31 -5.21
N ALA A 283 0.40 -6.52 -6.29
CA ALA A 283 -0.89 -6.21 -6.91
C ALA A 283 -1.57 -7.47 -7.48
N SER A 284 -0.81 -8.37 -8.11
CA SER A 284 -1.33 -9.65 -8.62
C SER A 284 -1.78 -10.59 -7.50
N ASN A 285 -1.24 -10.45 -6.29
CA ASN A 285 -1.62 -11.26 -5.14
C ASN A 285 -2.81 -10.67 -4.35
N LEU A 286 -3.34 -9.51 -4.76
CA LEU A 286 -4.56 -8.95 -4.16
C LEU A 286 -5.81 -9.62 -4.74
N VAL A 287 -6.62 -10.19 -3.86
CA VAL A 287 -7.80 -10.99 -4.19
C VAL A 287 -9.04 -10.28 -3.66
N PRO A 288 -10.03 -9.97 -4.51
CA PRO A 288 -11.21 -9.25 -4.10
C PRO A 288 -12.19 -10.15 -3.34
N PRO A 289 -13.10 -9.55 -2.54
CA PRO A 289 -14.25 -10.25 -1.98
C PRO A 289 -15.15 -10.79 -3.10
N SER A 290 -16.28 -11.43 -2.74
CA SER A 290 -17.11 -12.04 -3.77
C SER A 290 -17.64 -11.03 -4.79
N LEU A 291 -17.52 -11.37 -6.07
CA LEU A 291 -17.90 -10.56 -7.22
C LEU A 291 -19.20 -11.01 -7.89
N HIS A 292 -19.84 -12.08 -7.41
CA HIS A 292 -20.97 -12.73 -8.10
C HIS A 292 -22.05 -11.76 -8.61
N LYS A 293 -22.34 -10.69 -7.86
CA LYS A 293 -23.37 -9.67 -8.17
C LYS A 293 -22.95 -8.53 -9.09
N GLN A 294 -21.80 -8.61 -9.75
CA GLN A 294 -21.39 -7.58 -10.71
C GLN A 294 -22.34 -7.52 -11.91
N VAL A 295 -22.59 -8.66 -12.56
CA VAL A 295 -23.40 -8.73 -13.78
C VAL A 295 -24.55 -9.72 -13.59
N SER A 296 -25.77 -9.21 -13.48
CA SER A 296 -26.98 -10.04 -13.56
C SER A 296 -27.16 -10.59 -14.97
N VAL A 297 -27.52 -11.87 -15.09
CA VAL A 297 -27.68 -12.52 -16.40
C VAL A 297 -29.08 -13.11 -16.56
N SER A 298 -29.61 -13.07 -17.78
CA SER A 298 -30.84 -13.80 -18.11
C SER A 298 -30.50 -15.27 -18.38
N SER A 299 -30.64 -16.11 -17.35
CA SER A 299 -30.45 -17.57 -17.46
C SER A 299 -31.38 -18.29 -16.49
N SER A 300 -31.82 -19.50 -16.86
CA SER A 300 -32.62 -20.36 -15.98
C SER A 300 -31.80 -21.05 -14.87
N ALA A 301 -30.47 -21.02 -14.96
CA ALA A 301 -29.57 -21.73 -14.04
C ALA A 301 -28.60 -20.81 -13.30
N ILE A 302 -28.36 -19.59 -13.80
CA ILE A 302 -27.37 -18.65 -13.28
C ILE A 302 -28.06 -17.31 -13.09
N ASN A 303 -27.94 -16.74 -11.88
CA ASN A 303 -28.54 -15.46 -11.52
C ASN A 303 -27.58 -14.31 -11.87
N SER A 304 -26.33 -14.43 -11.43
CA SER A 304 -25.33 -13.38 -11.59
C SER A 304 -23.92 -13.95 -11.72
N ILE A 305 -23.04 -13.18 -12.34
CA ILE A 305 -21.63 -13.51 -12.55
C ILE A 305 -20.76 -12.27 -12.26
N GLY A 306 -19.52 -12.51 -11.84
CA GLY A 306 -18.52 -11.46 -11.75
C GLY A 306 -17.12 -11.99 -11.95
N TYR A 307 -16.21 -11.13 -12.38
CA TYR A 307 -14.88 -11.53 -12.75
C TYR A 307 -13.86 -10.47 -12.38
N SER A 308 -12.68 -10.92 -11.98
CA SER A 308 -11.51 -10.06 -11.86
C SER A 308 -10.38 -10.59 -12.72
N LYS A 309 -9.90 -9.74 -13.62
CA LYS A 309 -8.80 -10.00 -14.54
C LYS A 309 -7.47 -10.18 -13.82
N ILE A 310 -7.19 -9.35 -12.82
CA ILE A 310 -5.90 -9.37 -12.11
C ILE A 310 -5.73 -10.70 -11.36
N SER A 311 -6.77 -11.15 -10.64
CA SER A 311 -6.73 -12.41 -9.89
C SER A 311 -7.21 -13.62 -10.68
N GLN A 312 -7.74 -13.43 -11.90
CA GLN A 312 -8.33 -14.48 -12.75
C GLN A 312 -9.38 -15.33 -12.02
N VAL A 313 -10.23 -14.67 -11.23
CA VAL A 313 -11.30 -15.33 -10.46
C VAL A 313 -12.64 -15.02 -11.09
N LEU A 314 -13.46 -16.06 -11.28
CA LEU A 314 -14.82 -15.97 -11.77
C LEU A 314 -15.78 -16.43 -10.66
N ASP A 315 -16.66 -15.54 -10.24
CA ASP A 315 -17.73 -15.88 -9.31
C ASP A 315 -19.03 -16.09 -10.07
N VAL A 316 -19.75 -17.16 -9.73
CA VAL A 316 -21.04 -17.54 -10.34
C VAL A 316 -22.04 -17.80 -9.22
N GLU A 317 -23.15 -17.05 -9.25
CA GLU A 317 -24.34 -17.31 -8.42
C GLU A 317 -25.35 -18.12 -9.23
N PHE A 318 -25.67 -19.32 -8.76
CA PHE A 318 -26.66 -20.18 -9.39
C PHE A 318 -28.09 -19.83 -8.96
N SER A 319 -29.09 -20.37 -9.64
CA SER A 319 -30.51 -20.10 -9.38
C SER A 319 -30.99 -20.52 -7.98
N ASP A 320 -30.27 -21.43 -7.33
CA ASP A 320 -30.49 -21.84 -5.92
C ASP A 320 -29.82 -20.90 -4.91
N ASN A 321 -29.15 -19.83 -5.38
CA ASN A 321 -28.36 -18.86 -4.63
C ASN A 321 -27.03 -19.39 -4.09
N ASP A 322 -26.60 -20.60 -4.48
CA ASP A 322 -25.23 -21.03 -4.18
C ASP A 322 -24.23 -20.19 -5.00
N VAL A 323 -23.17 -19.74 -4.34
CA VAL A 323 -22.10 -18.95 -4.96
C VAL A 323 -20.81 -19.75 -4.99
N TYR A 324 -20.23 -19.88 -6.17
CA TYR A 324 -18.94 -20.55 -6.37
C TYR A 324 -17.94 -19.61 -7.02
N ARG A 325 -16.71 -19.63 -6.50
CA ARG A 325 -15.54 -18.99 -7.11
C ARG A 325 -14.73 -20.01 -7.87
N TYR A 326 -14.45 -19.75 -9.14
CA TYR A 326 -13.57 -20.53 -10.01
C TYR A 326 -12.26 -19.77 -10.18
N GLU A 327 -11.15 -20.46 -9.93
CA GLU A 327 -9.79 -19.90 -9.91
C GLU A 327 -9.07 -20.11 -11.25
N GLY A 328 -8.22 -19.17 -11.65
CA GLY A 328 -7.38 -19.28 -12.84
C GLY A 328 -8.16 -19.26 -14.17
N VAL A 329 -9.34 -18.65 -14.18
CA VAL A 329 -10.17 -18.52 -15.40
C VAL A 329 -9.59 -17.42 -16.27
N PRO A 330 -9.14 -17.70 -17.51
CA PRO A 330 -8.55 -16.69 -18.37
C PRO A 330 -9.58 -15.66 -18.88
N GLU A 331 -9.10 -14.43 -19.16
CA GLU A 331 -9.95 -13.32 -19.62
C GLU A 331 -10.72 -13.63 -20.91
N ASN A 332 -10.15 -14.40 -21.84
CA ASN A 332 -10.86 -14.80 -23.06
C ASN A 332 -12.02 -15.76 -22.76
N VAL A 333 -11.91 -16.62 -21.75
CA VAL A 333 -12.99 -17.51 -21.31
C VAL A 333 -14.09 -16.69 -20.65
N TRP A 334 -13.73 -15.72 -19.81
CA TRP A 334 -14.68 -14.75 -19.26
C TRP A 334 -15.45 -13.99 -20.36
N ASN A 335 -14.75 -13.38 -21.32
CA ASN A 335 -15.37 -12.61 -22.41
C ASN A 335 -16.34 -13.48 -23.24
N ASN A 336 -15.95 -14.73 -23.52
CA ASN A 336 -16.82 -15.70 -24.21
C ASN A 336 -18.00 -16.12 -23.35
N PHE A 337 -17.82 -16.28 -22.04
CA PHE A 337 -18.90 -16.63 -21.12
C PHE A 337 -19.93 -15.49 -21.01
N GLN A 338 -19.46 -14.26 -20.82
CA GLN A 338 -20.30 -13.07 -20.73
C GLN A 338 -21.11 -12.86 -22.00
N SER A 339 -20.53 -13.11 -23.18
CA SER A 339 -21.21 -12.97 -24.49
C SER A 339 -22.03 -14.19 -24.93
N ALA A 340 -21.90 -15.35 -24.27
CA ALA A 340 -22.58 -16.58 -24.67
C ALA A 340 -24.12 -16.43 -24.64
N SER A 341 -24.79 -16.94 -25.68
CA SER A 341 -26.26 -16.94 -25.78
C SER A 341 -26.95 -17.83 -24.75
N SER A 342 -26.25 -18.86 -24.26
CA SER A 342 -26.72 -19.72 -23.16
C SER A 342 -25.63 -19.87 -22.11
N LYS A 343 -25.77 -19.14 -21.01
CA LYS A 343 -24.82 -19.14 -19.88
C LYS A 343 -24.61 -20.54 -19.31
N GLY A 344 -25.70 -21.24 -18.98
CA GLY A 344 -25.63 -22.60 -18.45
C GLY A 344 -24.93 -23.59 -19.40
N LYS A 345 -25.20 -23.55 -20.71
CA LYS A 345 -24.52 -24.43 -21.69
C LYS A 345 -23.03 -24.12 -21.76
N PHE A 346 -22.66 -22.83 -21.86
CA PHE A 346 -21.25 -22.44 -21.91
C PHE A 346 -20.51 -22.88 -20.64
N PHE A 347 -21.10 -22.61 -19.48
CA PHE A 347 -20.55 -22.96 -18.17
C PHE A 347 -20.29 -24.46 -18.05
N ASN A 348 -21.26 -25.31 -18.41
CA ASN A 348 -21.12 -26.76 -18.33
C ASN A 348 -20.01 -27.32 -19.23
N ILE A 349 -19.80 -26.73 -20.40
CA ILE A 349 -18.81 -27.21 -21.38
C ILE A 349 -17.40 -26.70 -21.04
N ASN A 350 -17.28 -25.42 -20.68
CA ASN A 350 -15.98 -24.74 -20.64
C ASN A 350 -15.44 -24.47 -19.23
N ILE A 351 -16.29 -24.46 -18.20
CA ILE A 351 -15.93 -23.96 -16.86
C ILE A 351 -16.07 -25.04 -15.78
N LYS A 352 -17.24 -25.68 -15.67
CA LYS A 352 -17.64 -26.51 -14.51
C LYS A 352 -16.58 -27.50 -14.02
N ASN A 353 -15.92 -28.20 -14.93
CA ASN A 353 -14.94 -29.24 -14.62
C ASN A 353 -13.51 -28.87 -15.08
N SER A 354 -13.31 -27.63 -15.52
CA SER A 354 -12.04 -27.17 -16.10
C SER A 354 -11.20 -26.37 -15.11
N TYR A 355 -11.81 -25.85 -14.04
CA TYR A 355 -11.17 -24.97 -13.07
C TYR A 355 -11.45 -25.43 -11.65
N SER A 356 -10.48 -25.26 -10.76
CA SER A 356 -10.67 -25.44 -9.32
C SER A 356 -11.67 -24.41 -8.80
N PHE A 357 -12.53 -24.83 -7.88
CA PHE A 357 -13.55 -23.94 -7.33
C PHE A 357 -13.77 -24.13 -5.84
N THR A 358 -14.28 -23.08 -5.20
CA THR A 358 -14.67 -23.08 -3.78
C THR A 358 -16.08 -22.49 -3.66
N LYS A 359 -16.92 -23.09 -2.81
CA LYS A 359 -18.22 -22.53 -2.44
C LYS A 359 -18.02 -21.39 -1.43
N LEU A 360 -18.68 -20.26 -1.62
CA LEU A 360 -18.48 -19.05 -0.82
C LEU A 360 -19.53 -18.83 0.28
N ASN A 361 -20.67 -19.51 0.24
CA ASN A 361 -21.81 -19.31 1.16
C ASN A 361 -22.39 -20.58 1.76
#